data_AF-A0A0B6S1J7-F1
#
_entry.id   AF-A0A0B6S1J7-F1
#
_cell.length_a   1.000
_cell.length_b   1.000
_cell.length_c   1.000
_cell.angle_alpha   90.00
_cell.angle_beta   90.00
_cell.angle_gamma   90.00
#
_symmetry.space_group_name_H-M   'P 1'
#
loop_
_entity.id
_entity.type
_entity.pdbx_description
1 polymer ?
#
loop_
_entity_poly.entity_id
_entity_poly.type
_entity_poly.pdbx_seq_one_letter_code
_entity_poly.pdbx_strand_id
1 'polypeptide(L)'
;MNNDVRELIDQLEPLKREGLSALQAARTVQSRLARDGASGVPHETIVRNGAAMGQAVAVVFEPLTPAQLAIILHDLYPDLSAVEVGRIILAVEGFKDTPPATLLGALTGAGFDENTATDAVNILYPIAVTIHADQYWQNTGLIVTGRQLTQITAAGSWTANPATGMVGPNGNRGLPAKSGYVMPHEPEGALVGRIGDHAPFLVGERTQVSPGQAGALQLCINDDWDGRYGAGLKDNIGTLRVEVVTLAS
;
A
#
# COMPACT_ATOMS: atom_id res chain seq x y z
N MET A 1 -6.17 -30.59 -6.63
CA MET A 1 -7.58 -30.32 -7.01
C MET A 1 -7.73 -28.83 -7.24
N ASN A 2 -8.42 -28.45 -8.32
CA ASN A 2 -8.81 -27.08 -8.60
C ASN A 2 -10.26 -26.93 -8.16
N ASN A 3 -10.55 -25.99 -7.27
CA ASN A 3 -11.92 -25.73 -6.86
C ASN A 3 -12.56 -24.77 -7.87
N ASP A 4 -13.64 -25.20 -8.53
CA ASP A 4 -14.46 -24.33 -9.37
C ASP A 4 -15.40 -23.50 -8.47
N VAL A 5 -15.48 -22.19 -8.72
CA VAL A 5 -16.37 -21.27 -7.99
C VAL A 5 -17.82 -21.74 -8.03
N ARG A 6 -18.29 -22.23 -9.18
CA ARG A 6 -19.69 -22.67 -9.34
C ARG A 6 -19.97 -23.89 -8.48
N GLU A 7 -19.06 -24.85 -8.47
CA GLU A 7 -19.18 -26.07 -7.65
C GLU A 7 -19.17 -25.72 -6.16
N LEU A 8 -18.30 -24.79 -5.74
CA LEU A 8 -18.27 -24.30 -4.36
C LEU A 8 -19.59 -23.61 -3.97
N ILE A 9 -20.17 -22.79 -4.85
CA ILE A 9 -21.48 -22.16 -4.62
C ILE A 9 -22.55 -23.23 -4.39
N ASP A 10 -22.63 -24.24 -5.27
CA ASP A 10 -23.63 -25.31 -5.18
C ASP A 10 -23.47 -26.13 -3.88
N GLN A 11 -22.25 -26.22 -3.32
CA GLN A 11 -21.99 -26.85 -2.02
C GLN A 11 -22.29 -25.94 -0.81
N LEU A 12 -22.10 -24.63 -0.94
CA LEU A 12 -22.30 -23.65 0.13
C LEU A 12 -23.77 -23.27 0.32
N GLU A 13 -24.57 -23.22 -0.75
CA GLU A 13 -25.98 -22.83 -0.69
C GLU A 13 -26.83 -23.68 0.28
N PRO A 14 -26.77 -25.02 0.27
CA PRO A 14 -27.53 -25.83 1.22
C PRO A 14 -27.14 -25.53 2.67
N LEU A 15 -25.83 -25.35 2.93
CA LEU A 15 -25.32 -25.05 4.26
C LEU A 15 -25.81 -23.68 4.77
N LYS A 16 -25.91 -22.68 3.88
CA LYS A 16 -26.56 -21.40 4.22
C LYS A 16 -28.04 -21.60 4.58
N ARG A 17 -28.78 -22.41 3.84
CA ARG A 17 -30.21 -22.70 4.11
C ARG A 17 -30.41 -23.45 5.43
N GLU A 18 -29.43 -24.25 5.83
CA GLU A 18 -29.37 -24.92 7.14
C GLU A 18 -29.00 -23.96 8.29
N GLY A 19 -28.71 -22.69 7.99
CA GLY A 19 -28.45 -21.65 8.99
C GLY A 19 -27.00 -21.58 9.47
N LEU A 20 -26.06 -22.25 8.79
CA LEU A 20 -24.63 -22.13 9.11
C LEU A 20 -24.15 -20.71 8.77
N SER A 21 -23.24 -20.19 9.59
CA SER A 21 -22.47 -18.99 9.22
C SER A 21 -21.54 -19.27 8.04
N ALA A 22 -21.10 -18.21 7.35
CA ALA A 22 -20.18 -18.29 6.23
C ALA A 22 -18.91 -19.10 6.56
N LEU A 23 -18.30 -18.86 7.73
CA LEU A 23 -17.12 -19.61 8.20
C LEU A 23 -17.43 -21.09 8.43
N GLN A 24 -18.52 -21.41 9.11
CA GLN A 24 -18.92 -22.81 9.37
C GLN A 24 -19.19 -23.57 8.07
N ALA A 25 -19.88 -22.94 7.12
CA ALA A 25 -20.17 -23.51 5.82
C ALA A 25 -18.88 -23.75 5.02
N ALA A 26 -18.00 -22.74 4.95
CA ALA A 26 -16.76 -22.82 4.21
C ALA A 26 -15.79 -23.86 4.81
N ARG A 27 -15.69 -23.97 6.14
CA ARG A 27 -14.96 -25.06 6.82
C ARG A 27 -15.50 -26.44 6.46
N THR A 28 -16.83 -26.57 6.43
CA THR A 28 -17.48 -27.82 6.07
C THR A 28 -17.12 -28.24 4.65
N VAL A 29 -17.20 -27.32 3.68
CA VAL A 29 -16.80 -27.56 2.29
C VAL A 29 -15.30 -27.89 2.19
N GLN A 30 -14.44 -27.09 2.84
CA GLN A 30 -12.99 -27.31 2.82
C GLN A 30 -12.59 -28.68 3.40
N SER A 31 -13.26 -29.12 4.47
CA SER A 31 -13.00 -30.44 5.07
C SER A 31 -13.37 -31.61 4.16
N ARG A 32 -14.35 -31.44 3.27
CA ARG A 32 -14.72 -32.44 2.26
C ARG A 32 -13.63 -32.53 1.19
N LEU A 33 -13.20 -31.38 0.68
CA LEU A 33 -12.14 -31.28 -0.34
C LEU A 33 -10.78 -31.78 0.15
N ALA A 34 -10.44 -31.54 1.42
CA ALA A 34 -9.18 -31.99 2.00
C ALA A 34 -9.09 -33.51 2.17
N ARG A 35 -10.22 -34.20 2.38
CA ARG A 35 -10.25 -35.68 2.47
C ARG A 35 -9.92 -36.35 1.15
N ASP A 36 -10.09 -35.65 0.04
CA ASP A 36 -9.86 -36.17 -1.31
C ASP A 36 -8.43 -35.86 -1.81
N GLY A 37 -7.60 -35.15 -1.03
CA GLY A 37 -6.32 -34.59 -1.46
C GLY A 37 -5.07 -35.21 -0.81
N ALA A 38 -4.08 -35.55 -1.64
CA ALA A 38 -2.75 -35.96 -1.18
C ALA A 38 -1.90 -34.77 -0.69
N SER A 39 -1.03 -35.02 0.28
CA SER A 39 -0.06 -34.05 0.84
C SER A 39 0.87 -33.45 -0.22
N GLY A 40 1.19 -32.15 -0.10
CA GLY A 40 2.14 -31.45 -0.99
C GLY A 40 1.50 -30.57 -2.06
N VAL A 41 0.42 -29.85 -1.72
CA VAL A 41 -0.24 -28.93 -2.67
C VAL A 41 0.68 -27.74 -2.96
N PRO A 42 0.96 -27.42 -4.24
CA PRO A 42 1.77 -26.24 -4.60
C PRO A 42 1.12 -24.95 -4.11
N HIS A 43 1.92 -23.97 -3.67
CA HIS A 43 1.44 -22.68 -3.13
C HIS A 43 0.47 -21.96 -4.08
N GLU A 44 0.77 -21.93 -5.38
CA GLU A 44 -0.12 -21.33 -6.38
C GLU A 44 -1.52 -21.97 -6.41
N THR A 45 -1.61 -23.26 -6.08
CA THR A 45 -2.90 -23.96 -5.99
C THR A 45 -3.64 -23.57 -4.71
N ILE A 46 -2.93 -23.31 -3.61
CA ILE A 46 -3.51 -22.75 -2.37
C ILE A 46 -4.11 -21.38 -2.67
N VAL A 47 -3.35 -20.48 -3.31
CA VAL A 47 -3.81 -19.14 -3.69
C VAL A 47 -5.05 -19.21 -4.59
N ARG A 48 -5.03 -20.05 -5.63
CA ARG A 48 -6.17 -20.23 -6.53
C ARG A 48 -7.41 -20.78 -5.81
N ASN A 49 -7.24 -21.78 -4.95
CA ASN A 49 -8.36 -22.36 -4.20
C ASN A 49 -8.92 -21.37 -3.17
N GLY A 50 -8.06 -20.58 -2.51
CA GLY A 50 -8.46 -19.47 -1.65
C GLY A 50 -9.27 -18.42 -2.41
N ALA A 51 -8.83 -18.04 -3.61
CA ALA A 51 -9.56 -17.09 -4.45
C ALA A 51 -10.95 -17.62 -4.84
N ALA A 52 -11.04 -18.88 -5.27
CA ALA A 52 -12.30 -19.50 -5.64
C ALA A 52 -13.27 -19.60 -4.44
N MET A 53 -12.75 -20.00 -3.26
CA MET A 53 -13.52 -20.03 -2.01
C MET A 53 -13.99 -18.65 -1.60
N GLY A 54 -13.13 -17.63 -1.67
CA GLY A 54 -13.49 -16.26 -1.31
C GLY A 54 -14.60 -15.70 -2.18
N GLN A 55 -14.54 -15.93 -3.50
CA GLN A 55 -15.60 -15.54 -4.44
C GLN A 55 -16.91 -16.28 -4.16
N ALA A 56 -16.86 -17.61 -4.00
CA ALA A 56 -18.05 -18.41 -3.74
C ALA A 56 -18.74 -18.03 -2.42
N VAL A 57 -17.97 -17.81 -1.36
CA VAL A 57 -18.48 -17.38 -0.06
C VAL A 57 -19.09 -15.98 -0.13
N ALA A 58 -18.44 -15.04 -0.82
CA ALA A 58 -18.98 -13.69 -0.99
C ALA A 58 -20.33 -13.69 -1.71
N VAL A 59 -20.47 -14.50 -2.77
CA VAL A 59 -21.73 -14.65 -3.53
C VAL A 59 -22.83 -15.28 -2.68
N VAL A 60 -22.51 -16.37 -1.96
CA VAL A 60 -23.55 -17.11 -1.22
C VAL A 60 -23.98 -16.36 0.03
N PHE A 61 -23.07 -15.70 0.74
CA PHE A 61 -23.32 -15.15 2.08
C PHE A 61 -23.51 -13.63 2.13
N GLU A 62 -24.15 -13.03 1.13
CA GLU A 62 -24.47 -11.60 1.17
C GLU A 62 -25.51 -11.23 2.26
N PRO A 63 -25.32 -10.09 2.98
CA PRO A 63 -24.14 -9.22 2.93
C PRO A 63 -22.95 -9.79 3.72
N LEU A 64 -21.78 -9.82 3.09
CA LEU A 64 -20.49 -10.17 3.70
C LEU A 64 -19.61 -8.91 3.76
N THR A 65 -18.75 -8.82 4.77
CA THR A 65 -17.77 -7.72 4.89
C THR A 65 -16.35 -8.18 4.54
N PRO A 66 -15.44 -7.27 4.13
CA PRO A 66 -14.02 -7.58 3.95
C PRO A 66 -13.37 -8.24 5.18
N ALA A 67 -13.74 -7.81 6.38
CA ALA A 67 -13.23 -8.36 7.63
C ALA A 67 -13.67 -9.83 7.85
N GLN A 68 -14.95 -10.14 7.60
CA GLN A 68 -15.42 -11.52 7.67
C GLN A 68 -14.75 -12.41 6.62
N LEU A 69 -14.56 -11.90 5.40
CA LEU A 69 -13.88 -12.65 4.35
C LEU A 69 -12.40 -12.88 4.69
N ALA A 70 -11.70 -11.89 5.25
CA ALA A 70 -10.32 -12.04 5.71
C ALA A 70 -10.18 -13.14 6.77
N ILE A 71 -11.07 -13.18 7.76
CA ILE A 71 -11.11 -14.22 8.79
C ILE A 71 -11.31 -15.60 8.17
N ILE A 72 -12.25 -15.73 7.22
CA ILE A 72 -12.53 -17.00 6.53
C ILE A 72 -11.31 -17.48 5.75
N LEU A 73 -10.68 -16.59 4.98
CA LEU A 73 -9.51 -16.94 4.18
C LEU A 73 -8.31 -17.34 5.05
N HIS A 74 -8.01 -16.56 6.09
CA HIS A 74 -6.90 -16.85 6.99
C HIS A 74 -7.11 -18.16 7.78
N ASP A 75 -8.35 -18.47 8.16
CA ASP A 75 -8.67 -19.71 8.86
C ASP A 75 -8.57 -20.96 7.96
N LEU A 76 -9.07 -20.88 6.73
CA LEU A 76 -9.10 -22.01 5.81
C LEU A 76 -7.79 -22.24 5.08
N TYR A 77 -7.02 -21.18 4.87
CA TYR A 77 -5.78 -21.16 4.11
C TYR A 77 -4.69 -20.43 4.92
N PRO A 78 -4.21 -21.01 6.03
CA PRO A 78 -3.24 -20.38 6.93
C PRO A 78 -1.88 -20.09 6.26
N ASP A 79 -1.60 -20.74 5.13
CA ASP A 79 -0.37 -20.51 4.35
C ASP A 79 -0.47 -19.27 3.43
N LEU A 80 -1.64 -18.63 3.30
CA LEU A 80 -1.75 -17.38 2.55
C LEU A 80 -1.13 -16.22 3.33
N SER A 81 -0.28 -15.46 2.64
CA SER A 81 0.22 -14.19 3.15
C SER A 81 -0.89 -13.14 3.24
N ALA A 82 -0.68 -12.11 4.07
CA ALA A 82 -1.58 -10.97 4.17
C ALA A 82 -1.80 -10.27 2.81
N VAL A 83 -0.77 -10.22 1.96
CA VAL A 83 -0.86 -9.68 0.59
C VAL A 83 -1.81 -10.49 -0.27
N GLU A 84 -1.74 -11.83 -0.18
CA GLU A 84 -2.61 -12.73 -0.96
C GLU A 84 -4.04 -12.66 -0.47
N VAL A 85 -4.27 -12.68 0.85
CA VAL A 85 -5.60 -12.48 1.43
C VAL A 85 -6.19 -11.14 0.98
N GLY A 86 -5.42 -10.05 1.08
CA GLY A 86 -5.85 -8.73 0.64
C GLY A 86 -6.16 -8.67 -0.86
N ARG A 87 -5.33 -9.29 -1.70
CA ARG A 87 -5.55 -9.37 -3.15
C ARG A 87 -6.82 -10.14 -3.49
N ILE A 88 -7.09 -11.26 -2.79
CA ILE A 88 -8.31 -12.05 -2.98
C ILE A 88 -9.54 -11.21 -2.61
N ILE A 89 -9.50 -10.50 -1.48
CA ILE A 89 -10.59 -9.61 -1.05
C ILE A 89 -10.87 -8.54 -2.12
N LEU A 90 -9.83 -7.85 -2.61
CA LEU A 90 -9.99 -6.80 -3.62
C LEU A 90 -10.43 -7.33 -5.00
N ALA A 91 -10.26 -8.63 -5.27
CA ALA A 91 -10.74 -9.28 -6.49
C ALA A 91 -12.22 -9.70 -6.43
N VAL A 92 -12.88 -9.59 -5.28
CA VAL A 92 -14.32 -9.86 -5.14
C VAL A 92 -15.13 -8.65 -5.59
N GLU A 93 -16.14 -8.86 -6.44
CA GLU A 93 -17.05 -7.80 -6.87
C GLU A 93 -17.76 -7.20 -5.65
N GLY A 94 -17.81 -5.86 -5.58
CA GLY A 94 -18.31 -5.14 -4.40
C GLY A 94 -17.25 -4.81 -3.34
N PHE A 95 -16.07 -5.46 -3.36
CA PHE A 95 -14.95 -5.16 -2.44
C PHE A 95 -13.75 -4.50 -3.12
N LYS A 96 -13.74 -4.39 -4.46
CA LYS A 96 -12.63 -3.79 -5.23
C LYS A 96 -12.23 -2.38 -4.77
N ASP A 97 -13.20 -1.60 -4.28
CA ASP A 97 -12.99 -0.23 -3.81
C ASP A 97 -12.84 -0.14 -2.28
N THR A 98 -12.52 -1.25 -1.61
CA THR A 98 -12.28 -1.28 -0.16
C THR A 98 -11.20 -0.24 0.19
N PRO A 99 -11.44 0.70 1.13
CA PRO A 99 -10.43 1.66 1.53
C PRO A 99 -9.22 1.01 2.23
N PRO A 100 -8.00 1.57 2.11
CA PRO A 100 -6.80 1.02 2.74
C PRO A 100 -6.95 0.77 4.25
N ALA A 101 -7.56 1.72 4.98
CA ALA A 101 -7.80 1.59 6.42
C ALA A 101 -8.77 0.44 6.75
N THR A 102 -9.77 0.21 5.90
CA THR A 102 -10.70 -0.92 6.05
C THR A 102 -9.99 -2.24 5.79
N LEU A 103 -9.11 -2.32 4.78
CA LEU A 103 -8.34 -3.53 4.52
C LEU A 103 -7.33 -3.81 5.64
N LEU A 104 -6.66 -2.78 6.17
CA LEU A 104 -5.78 -2.90 7.34
C LEU A 104 -6.53 -3.49 8.54
N GLY A 105 -7.71 -2.96 8.85
CA GLY A 105 -8.58 -3.48 9.91
C GLY A 105 -9.05 -4.92 9.66
N ALA A 106 -9.34 -5.27 8.41
CA ALA A 106 -9.73 -6.64 8.03
C ALA A 106 -8.58 -7.64 8.23
N LEU A 107 -7.37 -7.31 7.79
CA LEU A 107 -6.20 -8.18 7.90
C LEU A 107 -5.75 -8.34 9.36
N THR A 108 -5.68 -7.25 10.13
CA THR A 108 -5.36 -7.31 11.56
C THR A 108 -6.42 -8.08 12.35
N GLY A 109 -7.70 -7.85 12.06
CA GLY A 109 -8.82 -8.58 12.67
C GLY A 109 -8.85 -10.07 12.33
N ALA A 110 -8.25 -10.47 11.19
CA ALA A 110 -8.07 -11.87 10.83
C ALA A 110 -6.92 -12.57 11.58
N GLY A 111 -6.01 -11.80 12.18
CA GLY A 111 -4.91 -12.31 13.01
C GLY A 111 -3.50 -12.05 12.46
N PHE A 112 -3.35 -11.33 11.34
CA PHE A 112 -2.04 -10.85 10.91
C PHE A 112 -1.52 -9.77 11.86
N ASP A 113 -0.22 -9.78 12.17
CA ASP A 113 0.39 -8.71 12.96
C ASP A 113 0.30 -7.35 12.25
N GLU A 114 0.32 -6.26 13.02
CA GLU A 114 0.11 -4.90 12.52
C GLU A 114 1.10 -4.51 11.42
N ASN A 115 2.38 -4.88 11.56
CA ASN A 115 3.39 -4.56 10.55
C ASN A 115 3.14 -5.36 9.26
N THR A 116 2.77 -6.64 9.36
CA THR A 116 2.44 -7.49 8.20
C THR A 116 1.18 -7.06 7.48
N ALA A 117 0.16 -6.64 8.21
CA ALA A 117 -1.04 -6.07 7.61
C ALA A 117 -0.73 -4.71 6.94
N THR A 118 0.08 -3.86 7.57
CA THR A 118 0.50 -2.56 7.01
C THR A 118 1.32 -2.75 5.73
N ASP A 119 2.28 -3.68 5.75
CA ASP A 119 3.10 -4.02 4.58
C ASP A 119 2.27 -4.53 3.41
N ALA A 120 1.24 -5.33 3.69
CA ALA A 120 0.33 -5.80 2.66
C ALA A 120 -0.47 -4.64 2.05
N VAL A 121 -0.99 -3.73 2.89
CA VAL A 121 -1.70 -2.53 2.41
C VAL A 121 -0.78 -1.63 1.59
N ASN A 122 0.46 -1.41 2.02
CA ASN A 122 1.44 -0.60 1.29
C ASN A 122 1.77 -1.17 -0.11
N ILE A 123 1.74 -2.49 -0.27
CA ILE A 123 1.90 -3.15 -1.58
C ILE A 123 0.63 -3.01 -2.42
N LEU A 124 -0.54 -3.23 -1.82
CA LEU A 124 -1.82 -3.31 -2.53
C LEU A 124 -2.36 -1.93 -2.95
N TYR A 125 -1.93 -0.86 -2.28
CA TYR A 125 -2.32 0.51 -2.58
C TYR A 125 -1.12 1.41 -2.87
N PRO A 126 -0.59 1.37 -4.11
CA PRO A 126 0.34 2.39 -4.58
C PRO A 126 -0.23 3.80 -4.37
N ILE A 127 0.62 4.73 -3.97
CA ILE A 127 0.22 6.11 -3.70
C ILE A 127 0.55 6.98 -4.89
N ALA A 128 -0.40 7.82 -5.30
CA ALA A 128 -0.17 8.93 -6.20
C ALA A 128 -0.60 10.23 -5.49
N VAL A 129 0.34 11.15 -5.30
CA VAL A 129 0.12 12.39 -4.55
C VAL A 129 0.69 13.59 -5.31
N THR A 130 0.06 14.74 -5.16
CA THR A 130 0.59 16.02 -5.66
C THR A 130 1.32 16.72 -4.53
N ILE A 131 2.59 17.06 -4.75
CA ILE A 131 3.42 17.81 -3.81
C ILE A 131 3.54 19.25 -4.31
N HIS A 132 3.18 20.19 -3.45
CA HIS A 132 3.18 21.62 -3.72
C HIS A 132 4.51 22.26 -3.32
N ALA A 133 5.00 23.19 -4.14
CA ALA A 133 6.29 23.86 -3.91
C ALA A 133 6.25 24.87 -2.74
N ASP A 134 5.07 25.40 -2.44
CA ASP A 134 4.84 26.42 -1.41
C ASP A 134 4.53 25.84 -0.02
N GLN A 135 4.60 24.51 0.12
CA GLN A 135 4.28 23.81 1.35
C GLN A 135 5.49 23.07 1.92
N TYR A 136 5.70 23.25 3.23
CA TYR A 136 6.64 22.44 3.99
C TYR A 136 6.13 21.00 4.11
N TRP A 137 6.96 20.08 4.64
CA TRP A 137 6.72 18.62 4.72
C TRP A 137 5.27 18.16 4.57
N GLN A 138 4.95 17.62 3.39
CA GLN A 138 3.63 17.12 3.02
C GLN A 138 3.55 15.61 3.24
N ASN A 139 2.52 15.15 3.94
CA ASN A 139 2.28 13.72 4.14
C ASN A 139 1.85 13.05 2.83
N THR A 140 2.49 11.94 2.49
CA THR A 140 2.08 11.12 1.34
C THR A 140 0.89 10.20 1.68
N GLY A 141 0.63 9.96 2.96
CA GLY A 141 -0.31 8.95 3.45
C GLY A 141 0.33 7.56 3.63
N LEU A 142 1.58 7.35 3.19
CA LEU A 142 2.31 6.10 3.42
C LEU A 142 2.90 6.07 4.83
N ILE A 143 2.69 4.96 5.53
CA ILE A 143 3.46 4.60 6.72
C ILE A 143 4.47 3.53 6.33
N VAL A 144 5.75 3.88 6.32
CA VAL A 144 6.84 2.94 6.06
C VAL A 144 7.11 2.14 7.34
N THR A 145 7.19 0.82 7.23
CA THR A 145 7.46 -0.08 8.38
C THR A 145 8.95 -0.38 8.56
N GLY A 146 9.78 0.00 7.59
CA GLY A 146 11.20 -0.30 7.55
C GLY A 146 11.53 -1.73 7.14
N ARG A 147 10.55 -2.54 6.71
CA ARG A 147 10.74 -3.94 6.29
C ARG A 147 10.77 -4.13 4.78
N GLN A 148 10.28 -3.14 4.02
CA GLN A 148 10.09 -3.24 2.58
C GLN A 148 10.94 -2.21 1.83
N LEU A 149 11.23 -2.49 0.56
CA LEU A 149 11.79 -1.51 -0.37
C LEU A 149 10.66 -0.60 -0.86
N THR A 150 10.84 0.71 -0.74
CA THR A 150 9.90 1.71 -1.26
C THR A 150 10.53 2.47 -2.41
N GLN A 151 9.91 2.41 -3.58
CA GLN A 151 10.30 3.19 -4.76
C GLN A 151 9.46 4.45 -4.85
N ILE A 152 10.12 5.59 -5.06
CA ILE A 152 9.48 6.89 -5.26
C ILE A 152 9.88 7.39 -6.66
N THR A 153 8.91 7.82 -7.45
CA THR A 153 9.11 8.46 -8.75
C THR A 153 8.34 9.77 -8.81
N ALA A 154 8.92 10.79 -9.40
CA ALA A 154 8.33 12.12 -9.47
C ALA A 154 8.41 12.70 -10.88
N ALA A 155 7.40 13.47 -11.27
CA ALA A 155 7.36 14.18 -12.53
C ALA A 155 6.61 15.51 -12.37
N GLY A 156 6.86 16.45 -13.27
CA GLY A 156 6.27 17.79 -13.24
C GLY A 156 7.34 18.87 -13.15
N SER A 157 6.93 20.07 -12.77
CA SER A 157 7.84 21.19 -12.63
C SER A 157 7.35 22.21 -11.62
N TRP A 158 8.29 22.76 -10.87
CA TRP A 158 8.08 23.80 -9.88
C TRP A 158 9.30 24.72 -9.78
N THR A 159 9.25 25.73 -8.92
CA THR A 159 10.40 26.59 -8.65
C THR A 159 10.50 26.93 -7.17
N ALA A 160 11.74 27.00 -6.66
CA ALA A 160 12.10 27.56 -5.36
C ALA A 160 12.37 29.08 -5.44
N ASN A 161 12.51 29.61 -6.66
CA ASN A 161 12.76 31.02 -6.89
C ASN A 161 12.39 31.37 -8.34
N PRO A 162 11.29 32.10 -8.58
CA PRO A 162 10.84 32.47 -9.93
C PRO A 162 11.92 33.14 -10.80
N ALA A 163 12.89 33.82 -10.20
CA ALA A 163 14.00 34.44 -10.94
C ALA A 163 15.01 33.44 -11.52
N THR A 164 15.06 32.21 -10.98
CA THR A 164 15.94 31.12 -11.46
C THR A 164 15.24 30.15 -12.41
N GLY A 165 13.93 30.32 -12.59
CA GLY A 165 13.10 29.53 -13.50
C GLY A 165 12.55 28.24 -12.89
N MET A 166 11.79 27.52 -13.71
CA MET A 166 11.15 26.25 -13.35
C MET A 166 12.13 25.08 -13.51
N VAL A 167 12.10 24.13 -12.58
CA VAL A 167 12.93 22.92 -12.57
C VAL A 167 12.05 21.68 -12.42
N GLY A 168 12.60 20.53 -12.82
CA GLY A 168 12.00 19.22 -12.52
C GLY A 168 12.38 18.73 -11.11
N PRO A 169 11.99 17.49 -10.76
CA PRO A 169 12.24 16.92 -9.42
C PRO A 169 13.71 16.87 -8.99
N ASN A 170 14.64 16.84 -9.94
CA ASN A 170 16.08 16.85 -9.67
C ASN A 170 16.62 18.23 -9.23
N GLY A 171 15.80 19.28 -9.23
CA GLY A 171 16.20 20.64 -8.87
C GLY A 171 17.17 21.28 -9.87
N ASN A 172 17.76 22.41 -9.46
CA ASN A 172 18.78 23.10 -10.24
C ASN A 172 20.19 22.64 -9.86
N ARG A 173 20.79 21.77 -10.69
CA ARG A 173 22.15 21.24 -10.44
C ARG A 173 23.25 22.30 -10.40
N GLY A 174 23.01 23.50 -10.95
CA GLY A 174 23.94 24.62 -10.90
C GLY A 174 23.84 25.49 -9.65
N LEU A 175 22.80 25.28 -8.83
CA LEU A 175 22.53 26.04 -7.61
C LEU A 175 22.45 25.09 -6.41
N PRO A 176 23.57 24.84 -5.70
CA PRO A 176 23.52 24.08 -4.47
C PRO A 176 22.79 24.87 -3.38
N ALA A 177 21.88 24.20 -2.67
CA ALA A 177 21.12 24.76 -1.57
C ALA A 177 22.05 25.23 -0.44
N LYS A 178 21.72 26.38 0.15
CA LYS A 178 22.55 27.01 1.18
C LYS A 178 22.39 26.30 2.53
N SER A 179 23.28 26.61 3.46
CA SER A 179 23.14 26.19 4.87
C SER A 179 21.79 26.65 5.43
N GLY A 180 21.02 25.75 6.06
CA GLY A 180 19.71 26.05 6.64
C GLY A 180 18.51 25.70 5.75
N TYR A 181 18.73 25.42 4.46
CA TYR A 181 17.72 24.82 3.59
C TYR A 181 17.34 23.42 4.09
N VAL A 182 16.24 22.85 3.57
CA VAL A 182 15.79 21.50 3.95
C VAL A 182 16.90 20.45 3.84
N MET A 183 17.65 20.49 2.74
CA MET A 183 18.80 19.61 2.49
C MET A 183 19.96 20.43 1.90
N PRO A 184 20.81 21.04 2.75
CA PRO A 184 21.93 21.86 2.31
C PRO A 184 22.88 21.09 1.41
N HIS A 185 23.52 21.80 0.47
CA HIS A 185 24.46 21.30 -0.54
C HIS A 185 23.87 20.43 -1.66
N GLU A 186 22.65 19.92 -1.50
CA GLU A 186 21.90 19.31 -2.60
C GLU A 186 21.29 20.38 -3.52
N PRO A 187 20.85 20.03 -4.75
CA PRO A 187 20.28 21.02 -5.67
C PRO A 187 19.07 21.77 -5.08
N GLU A 188 19.07 23.10 -5.20
CA GLU A 188 17.93 23.95 -4.84
C GLU A 188 16.73 23.58 -5.72
N GLY A 189 15.54 23.49 -5.12
CA GLY A 189 14.33 23.06 -5.81
C GLY A 189 14.23 21.56 -6.09
N ALA A 190 15.15 20.72 -5.59
CA ALA A 190 15.00 19.27 -5.69
C ALA A 190 13.87 18.75 -4.80
N LEU A 191 13.26 17.61 -5.16
CA LEU A 191 12.36 16.89 -4.28
C LEU A 191 13.17 16.17 -3.19
N VAL A 192 12.79 16.38 -1.94
CA VAL A 192 13.40 15.78 -0.75
C VAL A 192 12.35 14.99 0.00
N GLY A 193 12.76 13.88 0.60
CA GLY A 193 11.92 13.03 1.43
C GLY A 193 12.47 12.90 2.84
N ARG A 194 11.59 12.56 3.78
CA ARG A 194 11.95 12.05 5.11
C ARG A 194 10.94 10.99 5.56
N ILE A 195 11.39 10.11 6.43
CA ILE A 195 10.56 9.07 7.05
C ILE A 195 10.53 9.32 8.55
N GLY A 196 9.35 9.56 9.11
CA GLY A 196 9.22 9.99 10.50
C GLY A 196 10.13 11.19 10.81
N ASP A 197 10.91 11.07 11.88
CA ASP A 197 11.87 12.09 12.32
C ASP A 197 13.32 11.79 11.88
N HIS A 198 13.52 10.87 10.94
CA HIS A 198 14.84 10.57 10.40
C HIS A 198 15.39 11.70 9.52
N ALA A 199 16.71 11.68 9.29
CA ALA A 199 17.38 12.63 8.42
C ALA A 199 16.76 12.62 7.00
N PRO A 200 16.61 13.80 6.37
CA PRO A 200 16.08 13.89 5.02
C PRO A 200 17.02 13.26 3.99
N PHE A 201 16.46 12.83 2.87
CA PHE A 201 17.19 12.23 1.75
C PHE A 201 16.73 12.82 0.42
N LEU A 202 17.64 12.85 -0.54
CA LEU A 202 17.35 13.32 -1.89
C LEU A 202 16.45 12.28 -2.60
N VAL A 203 15.31 12.74 -3.12
CA VAL A 203 14.38 11.91 -3.90
C VAL A 203 14.65 12.10 -5.39
N GLY A 204 14.74 13.35 -5.83
CA GLY A 204 14.90 13.65 -7.26
C GLY A 204 13.74 13.10 -8.10
N GLU A 205 14.03 12.71 -9.34
CA GLU A 205 13.07 12.10 -10.26
C GLU A 205 12.74 10.65 -9.89
N ARG A 206 13.70 9.93 -9.32
CA ARG A 206 13.53 8.54 -8.87
C ARG A 206 14.51 8.21 -7.76
N THR A 207 14.01 7.58 -6.71
CA THR A 207 14.85 6.99 -5.66
C THR A 207 14.27 5.67 -5.15
N GLN A 208 15.10 4.93 -4.44
CA GLN A 208 14.71 3.74 -3.68
C GLN A 208 15.13 3.92 -2.23
N VAL A 209 14.17 3.77 -1.32
CA VAL A 209 14.42 3.74 0.11
C VAL A 209 14.58 2.30 0.53
N SER A 210 15.77 1.95 1.02
CA SER A 210 16.06 0.63 1.56
C SER A 210 15.36 0.41 2.91
N PRO A 211 15.06 -0.86 3.27
CA PRO A 211 14.60 -1.21 4.60
C PRO A 211 15.51 -0.64 5.71
N GLY A 212 14.92 -0.29 6.86
CA GLY A 212 15.65 0.18 8.05
C GLY A 212 15.13 1.46 8.71
N GLN A 213 14.25 2.22 8.04
CA GLN A 213 13.58 3.40 8.61
C GLN A 213 12.07 3.18 8.67
N ALA A 214 11.42 3.63 9.74
CA ALA A 214 9.98 3.50 9.92
C ALA A 214 9.34 4.84 10.28
N GLY A 215 8.11 5.06 9.82
CA GLY A 215 7.36 6.28 10.06
C GLY A 215 6.62 6.79 8.81
N ALA A 216 5.95 7.93 8.95
CA ALA A 216 5.24 8.56 7.85
C ALA A 216 6.24 9.07 6.79
N LEU A 217 6.02 8.74 5.52
CA LEU A 217 6.78 9.33 4.41
C LEU A 217 6.23 10.72 4.13
N GLN A 218 7.12 11.72 4.22
CA GLN A 218 6.82 13.11 3.94
C GLN A 218 7.75 13.65 2.86
N LEU A 219 7.25 14.56 2.03
CA LEU A 219 7.97 15.13 0.89
C LEU A 219 7.87 16.66 0.89
N CYS A 220 8.89 17.34 0.40
CA CYS A 220 8.86 18.78 0.13
C CYS A 220 9.94 19.21 -0.88
N ILE A 221 9.90 20.49 -1.27
CA ILE A 221 10.94 21.12 -2.07
C ILE A 221 12.19 21.41 -1.21
N ASN A 222 13.38 21.26 -1.80
CA ASN A 222 14.63 21.67 -1.18
C ASN A 222 14.80 23.19 -1.24
N ASP A 223 14.30 23.87 -0.22
CA ASP A 223 14.32 25.33 -0.17
C ASP A 223 14.46 25.89 1.27
N ASP A 224 14.55 27.21 1.37
CA ASP A 224 14.68 28.02 2.59
C ASP A 224 13.36 28.10 3.36
N TRP A 225 12.92 26.98 3.94
CA TRP A 225 11.60 26.87 4.56
C TRP A 225 11.33 27.92 5.66
N ASP A 226 12.35 28.40 6.36
CA ASP A 226 12.25 29.42 7.41
C ASP A 226 12.59 30.83 6.94
N GLY A 227 12.87 31.04 5.65
CA GLY A 227 13.03 32.35 5.03
C GLY A 227 14.28 33.12 5.48
N ARG A 228 15.39 32.42 5.76
CA ARG A 228 16.67 33.04 6.16
C ARG A 228 17.29 33.93 5.10
N TYR A 229 17.06 33.63 3.83
CA TYR A 229 17.73 34.22 2.68
C TYR A 229 16.76 34.89 1.70
N GLY A 230 15.45 34.90 1.98
CA GLY A 230 14.46 35.47 1.08
C GLY A 230 13.02 35.26 1.52
N ALA A 231 12.14 35.03 0.55
CA ALA A 231 10.71 34.83 0.78
C ALA A 231 10.37 33.45 1.38
N GLY A 232 11.36 32.55 1.49
CA GLY A 232 11.17 31.15 1.82
C GLY A 232 10.21 30.50 0.83
N LEU A 233 9.29 29.66 1.29
CA LEU A 233 8.39 28.95 0.37
C LEU A 233 7.30 29.83 -0.27
N LYS A 234 7.20 31.12 0.08
CA LYS A 234 6.03 31.96 -0.27
C LYS A 234 5.98 32.38 -1.73
N ASP A 235 7.10 32.40 -2.43
CA ASP A 235 7.20 32.70 -3.86
C ASP A 235 7.41 31.43 -4.71
N ASN A 236 7.33 30.26 -4.09
CA ASN A 236 7.41 28.99 -4.79
C ASN A 236 6.13 28.74 -5.58
N ILE A 237 6.29 28.24 -6.81
CA ILE A 237 5.18 28.03 -7.74
C ILE A 237 5.31 26.63 -8.35
N GLY A 238 4.17 25.98 -8.58
CA GLY A 238 4.08 24.71 -9.28
C GLY A 238 4.01 23.51 -8.34
N THR A 239 3.97 22.34 -8.94
CA THR A 239 3.76 21.07 -8.23
C THR A 239 4.51 19.93 -8.92
N LEU A 240 4.76 18.88 -8.14
CA LEU A 240 5.20 17.58 -8.64
C LEU A 240 4.12 16.54 -8.40
N ARG A 241 3.87 15.68 -9.39
CA ARG A 241 3.16 14.41 -9.19
C ARG A 241 4.17 13.38 -8.73
N VAL A 242 3.90 12.73 -7.61
CA VAL A 242 4.74 11.70 -7.03
C VAL A 242 3.97 10.40 -6.95
N GLU A 243 4.60 9.33 -7.41
CA GLU A 243 4.14 7.96 -7.31
C GLU A 243 5.04 7.20 -6.34
N VAL A 244 4.43 6.45 -5.42
CA VAL A 244 5.13 5.65 -4.42
C VAL A 244 4.61 4.22 -4.50
N VAL A 245 5.54 3.27 -4.70
CA VAL A 245 5.26 1.84 -4.78
C VAL A 245 6.12 1.12 -3.76
N THR A 246 5.50 0.24 -2.98
CA THR A 246 6.21 -0.62 -2.05
C THR A 246 6.27 -2.04 -2.60
N LEU A 247 7.43 -2.67 -2.54
CA LEU A 247 7.64 -4.01 -3.11
C LEU A 247 7.57 -5.08 -2.03
N ALA A 248 7.06 -6.26 -2.42
CA ALA A 248 7.19 -7.46 -1.61
C ALA A 248 8.67 -7.84 -1.46
N SER A 249 9.06 -8.24 -0.25
CA SER A 249 10.37 -8.79 0.08
C SER A 249 10.52 -10.23 -0.38
#